data_AF-A0A1G5FH82-F1
#
_entry.id   AF-A0A1G5FH82-F1
#
_cell.length_a   1.000
_cell.length_b   1.000
_cell.length_c   1.000
_cell.angle_alpha   90.00
_cell.angle_beta   90.00
_cell.angle_gamma   90.00
#
_symmetry.space_group_name_H-M   'P 1'
#
loop_
_entity.id
_entity.type
_entity.pdbx_description
1 polymer ?
#
loop_
_entity_poly.entity_id
_entity_poly.type
_entity_poly.pdbx_seq_one_letter_code
_entity_poly.pdbx_strand_id
1 'polypeptide(L)'
;MNNEQTKSLIGAISMEEYVQKGKLSQCLPADAQITLELAKAQADEVWSVEKEKLEVISLDYEGYTVNMTFQMDGTYLFDSVNVWAEVGNSVGVATEIDVESDSGSVESTLVTSKLAAMETVERIQQFAANLGMQLEWFEMGDERVCLMPSAVTLHYLKQQNRWKLVKIAGAYRSVDEVRASLSRIADAVN
;
A
#
# COMPACT_ATOMS: atom_id res chain seq x y z
N MET A 1 -26.09 5.83 -8.67
CA MET A 1 -24.78 5.15 -8.76
C MET A 1 -24.83 3.96 -7.83
N ASN A 2 -24.44 2.77 -8.28
CA ASN A 2 -24.52 1.55 -7.49
C ASN A 2 -23.55 1.64 -6.30
N ASN A 3 -24.07 1.58 -5.08
CA ASN A 3 -23.30 1.55 -3.84
C ASN A 3 -22.40 0.30 -3.70
N GLU A 4 -22.47 -0.67 -4.62
CA GLU A 4 -21.79 -1.97 -4.53
C GLU A 4 -20.36 -2.00 -5.10
N GLN A 5 -19.74 -0.84 -5.40
CA GLN A 5 -18.47 -0.83 -6.14
C GLN A 5 -17.23 -0.36 -5.38
N THR A 6 -17.32 0.31 -4.23
CA THR A 6 -16.15 0.93 -3.59
C THR A 6 -15.02 -0.05 -3.23
N LYS A 7 -15.32 -1.17 -2.56
CA LYS A 7 -14.30 -2.18 -2.22
C LYS A 7 -13.74 -2.85 -3.48
N SER A 8 -14.58 -3.15 -4.47
CA SER A 8 -14.10 -3.72 -5.74
C SER A 8 -13.23 -2.74 -6.54
N LEU A 9 -13.57 -1.45 -6.57
CA LEU A 9 -12.81 -0.42 -7.27
C LEU A 9 -11.44 -0.22 -6.61
N ILE A 10 -11.40 -0.14 -5.28
CA ILE A 10 -10.16 -0.06 -4.53
C ILE A 10 -9.33 -1.33 -4.72
N GLY A 11 -9.97 -2.50 -4.71
CA GLY A 11 -9.35 -3.79 -5.02
C GLY A 11 -8.76 -3.87 -6.44
N ALA A 12 -9.27 -3.10 -7.40
CA ALA A 12 -8.77 -3.07 -8.77
C ALA A 12 -7.57 -2.11 -8.97
N ILE A 13 -7.32 -1.17 -8.05
CA ILE A 13 -6.17 -0.27 -8.12
C ILE A 13 -4.87 -1.08 -8.01
N SER A 14 -3.98 -0.92 -8.98
CA SER A 14 -2.63 -1.48 -8.90
C SER A 14 -1.77 -0.73 -7.88
N MET A 15 -0.87 -1.43 -7.20
CA MET A 15 -0.04 -0.80 -6.16
C MET A 15 0.99 0.15 -6.79
N GLU A 16 1.46 -0.18 -8.00
CA GLU A 16 2.33 0.66 -8.82
C GLU A 16 1.67 1.99 -9.17
N GLU A 17 0.39 1.99 -9.55
CA GLU A 17 -0.37 3.22 -9.81
C GLU A 17 -0.55 4.02 -8.51
N TYR A 18 -0.93 3.35 -7.43
CA TYR A 18 -1.14 3.98 -6.14
C TYR A 18 0.10 4.75 -5.65
N VAL A 19 1.28 4.12 -5.71
CA VAL A 19 2.51 4.79 -5.26
C VAL A 19 2.98 5.90 -6.18
N GLN A 20 2.59 5.89 -7.45
CA GLN A 20 2.90 6.98 -8.38
C GLN A 20 1.96 8.16 -8.19
N LYS A 21 0.68 7.89 -7.94
CA LYS A 21 -0.34 8.93 -7.81
C LYS A 21 -0.38 9.57 -6.43
N GLY A 22 -0.15 8.79 -5.38
CA GLY A 22 -0.02 9.27 -4.01
C GLY A 22 -1.20 8.92 -3.10
N LYS A 23 -2.43 8.96 -3.62
CA LYS A 23 -3.66 8.62 -2.86
C LYS A 23 -4.56 7.67 -3.66
N LEU A 24 -5.33 6.85 -2.95
CA LEU A 24 -6.32 5.97 -3.60
C LEU A 24 -7.35 6.76 -4.41
N SER A 25 -7.82 7.89 -3.88
CA SER A 25 -8.80 8.75 -4.56
C SER A 25 -8.31 9.31 -5.90
N GLN A 26 -7.00 9.41 -6.11
CA GLN A 26 -6.41 9.86 -7.37
C GLN A 26 -6.29 8.72 -8.40
N CYS A 27 -6.36 7.47 -7.95
CA CYS A 27 -6.30 6.28 -8.79
C CYS A 27 -7.67 5.92 -9.38
N LEU A 28 -8.75 6.49 -8.83
CA LEU A 28 -10.09 6.22 -9.30
C LEU A 28 -10.45 6.97 -10.60
N PRO A 29 -11.41 6.47 -11.39
CA PRO A 29 -12.02 7.21 -12.49
C PRO A 29 -12.55 8.58 -12.05
N ALA A 30 -12.59 9.54 -12.98
CA ALA A 30 -12.95 10.93 -12.67
C ALA A 30 -14.36 11.13 -12.10
N ASP A 31 -15.28 10.21 -12.38
CA ASP A 31 -16.65 10.19 -11.89
C ASP A 31 -16.82 9.36 -10.61
N ALA A 32 -15.79 8.62 -10.17
CA ALA A 32 -15.82 7.85 -8.95
C ALA A 32 -15.35 8.69 -7.75
N GLN A 33 -16.08 8.58 -6.63
CA GLN A 33 -15.74 9.25 -5.38
C GLN A 33 -15.73 8.26 -4.22
N ILE A 34 -14.74 8.40 -3.34
CA ILE A 34 -14.73 7.71 -2.06
C ILE A 34 -15.36 8.63 -1.01
N THR A 35 -16.62 8.38 -0.69
CA THR A 35 -17.28 9.04 0.45
C THR A 35 -17.22 8.14 1.67
N LEU A 36 -17.26 8.73 2.86
CA LEU A 36 -17.34 8.01 4.13
C LEU A 36 -18.51 7.02 4.17
N GLU A 37 -19.70 7.43 3.71
CA GLU A 37 -20.90 6.58 3.71
C GLU A 37 -20.73 5.33 2.83
N LEU A 38 -20.24 5.52 1.60
CA LEU A 38 -19.94 4.42 0.68
C LEU A 38 -18.86 3.48 1.21
N ALA A 39 -17.80 4.03 1.80
CA ALA A 39 -16.72 3.23 2.37
C ALA A 39 -17.23 2.40 3.57
N LYS A 40 -18.00 3.02 4.48
CA LYS A 40 -18.60 2.34 5.65
C LYS A 40 -19.54 1.21 5.24
N ALA A 41 -20.30 1.38 4.17
CA ALA A 41 -21.26 0.38 3.70
C ALA A 41 -20.59 -0.94 3.26
N GLN A 42 -19.29 -0.94 2.96
CA GLN A 42 -18.53 -2.12 2.53
C GLN A 42 -17.34 -2.43 3.43
N ALA A 43 -17.28 -1.80 4.61
CA ALA A 43 -16.18 -1.94 5.55
C ALA A 43 -16.17 -3.32 6.20
N ASP A 44 -15.00 -3.90 6.37
CA ASP A 44 -14.81 -5.06 7.23
C ASP A 44 -14.68 -4.61 8.69
N GLU A 45 -14.04 -3.46 8.91
CA GLU A 45 -13.96 -2.80 10.22
C GLU A 45 -14.14 -1.29 10.11
N VAL A 46 -14.74 -0.70 11.15
CA VAL A 46 -14.88 0.75 11.33
C VAL A 46 -14.47 1.09 12.75
N TRP A 47 -13.57 2.05 12.91
CA TRP A 47 -13.18 2.58 14.21
C TRP A 47 -13.18 4.10 14.22
N SER A 48 -13.57 4.66 15.36
CA SER A 48 -13.72 6.11 15.53
C SER A 48 -12.76 6.60 16.60
N VAL A 49 -12.08 7.71 16.32
CA VAL A 49 -11.21 8.40 17.27
C VAL A 49 -11.91 9.69 17.68
N GLU A 50 -12.80 9.59 18.66
CA GLU A 50 -13.69 10.68 19.11
C GLU A 50 -12.96 12.00 19.40
N LYS A 51 -11.81 11.93 20.07
CA LYS A 51 -11.00 13.11 20.44
C LYS A 51 -10.52 13.89 19.21
N GLU A 52 -10.20 13.17 18.13
CA GLU A 52 -9.66 13.74 16.89
C GLU A 52 -10.76 13.90 15.83
N LYS A 53 -11.99 13.48 16.14
CA LYS A 53 -13.15 13.47 15.23
C LYS A 53 -12.84 12.74 13.92
N LEU A 54 -12.16 11.60 14.03
CA LEU A 54 -11.81 10.76 12.89
C LEU A 54 -12.63 9.49 12.86
N GLU A 55 -12.92 9.01 11.66
CA GLU A 55 -13.34 7.64 11.39
C GLU A 55 -12.33 6.99 10.47
N VAL A 56 -11.99 5.74 10.74
CA VAL A 56 -11.09 4.95 9.92
C VAL A 56 -11.82 3.70 9.47
N ILE A 57 -11.78 3.48 8.17
CA ILE A 57 -12.48 2.40 7.47
C ILE A 57 -11.46 1.41 6.95
N SER A 58 -11.60 0.15 7.33
CA SER A 58 -10.74 -0.95 6.88
C SER A 58 -11.47 -1.78 5.83
N LEU A 59 -10.77 -2.03 4.72
CA LEU A 59 -11.18 -2.95 3.67
C LEU A 59 -10.12 -4.04 3.56
N ASP A 60 -10.50 -5.26 3.92
CA ASP A 60 -9.63 -6.42 3.91
C ASP A 60 -9.65 -7.10 2.55
N TYR A 61 -8.44 -7.42 2.11
CA TYR A 61 -8.15 -8.23 0.94
C TYR A 61 -7.21 -9.36 1.38
N GLU A 62 -7.06 -10.37 0.54
CA GLU A 62 -6.12 -11.43 0.83
C GLU A 62 -4.70 -10.86 0.92
N GLY A 63 -4.06 -11.01 2.09
CA GLY A 63 -2.69 -10.57 2.37
C GLY A 63 -2.49 -9.09 2.66
N TYR A 64 -3.52 -8.25 2.62
CA TYR A 64 -3.41 -6.83 2.98
C TYR A 64 -4.75 -6.16 3.35
N THR A 65 -4.71 -5.12 4.18
CA THR A 65 -5.85 -4.24 4.52
C THR A 65 -5.58 -2.87 3.94
N VAL A 66 -6.58 -2.27 3.29
CA VAL A 66 -6.61 -0.84 2.99
C VAL A 66 -7.33 -0.13 4.13
N ASN A 67 -6.67 0.87 4.72
CA ASN A 67 -7.24 1.76 5.72
C ASN A 67 -7.47 3.13 5.10
N MET A 68 -8.66 3.69 5.22
CA MET A 68 -9.00 5.04 4.79
C MET A 68 -9.46 5.86 5.99
N THR A 69 -8.81 7.00 6.22
CA THR A 69 -9.12 7.91 7.32
C THR A 69 -9.93 9.10 6.81
N PHE A 70 -11.05 9.35 7.48
CA PHE A 70 -11.93 10.47 7.24
C PHE A 70 -12.06 11.32 8.50
N GLN A 71 -12.36 12.60 8.35
CA GLN A 71 -13.04 13.34 9.41
C GLN A 71 -14.49 12.86 9.51
N MET A 72 -15.08 12.97 10.71
CA MET A 72 -16.49 12.62 10.96
C MET A 72 -17.49 13.45 10.13
N ASP A 73 -17.06 14.55 9.52
CA ASP A 73 -17.88 15.32 8.57
C ASP A 73 -17.87 14.75 7.14
N GLY A 74 -17.15 13.65 6.91
CA GLY A 74 -17.01 12.96 5.63
C GLY A 74 -15.78 13.35 4.81
N THR A 75 -14.95 14.29 5.27
CA THR A 75 -13.74 14.71 4.55
C THR A 75 -12.70 13.59 4.50
N TYR A 76 -12.32 13.16 3.30
CA TYR A 76 -11.24 12.18 3.09
C TYR A 76 -9.87 12.79 3.38
N LEU A 77 -9.09 12.20 4.29
CA LEU A 77 -7.79 12.74 4.70
C LEU A 77 -6.62 11.98 4.07
N PHE A 78 -6.55 10.69 4.35
CA PHE A 78 -5.38 9.85 4.15
C PHE A 78 -5.77 8.39 4.02
N ASP A 79 -4.91 7.60 3.38
CA ASP A 79 -5.06 6.16 3.26
C ASP A 79 -3.72 5.43 3.41
N SER A 80 -3.79 4.16 3.78
CA SER A 80 -2.62 3.29 3.85
C SER A 80 -2.98 1.83 3.60
N VAL A 81 -1.99 1.05 3.22
CA VAL A 81 -2.08 -0.39 3.01
C VAL A 81 -1.18 -1.07 4.02
N ASN A 82 -1.73 -1.92 4.88
CA ASN A 82 -0.94 -2.79 5.75
C ASN A 82 -0.84 -4.17 5.09
N VAL A 83 0.36 -4.72 5.01
CA VAL A 83 0.66 -5.97 4.28
C VAL A 83 1.10 -7.02 5.28
N TRP A 84 0.49 -8.20 5.22
CA TRP A 84 0.88 -9.38 6.00
C TRP A 84 0.93 -10.65 5.15
N ALA A 85 0.77 -10.54 3.83
CA ALA A 85 0.85 -11.68 2.93
C ALA A 85 2.10 -12.52 3.26
N GLU A 86 1.90 -13.79 3.61
CA GLU A 86 2.98 -14.77 3.59
C GLU A 86 3.38 -14.92 2.12
N VAL A 87 4.33 -14.10 1.68
CA VAL A 87 4.74 -14.17 0.29
C VAL A 87 5.53 -15.46 0.11
N GLY A 88 4.88 -16.41 -0.55
CA GLY A 88 5.44 -17.68 -0.95
C GLY A 88 6.82 -17.49 -1.58
N ASN A 89 7.68 -18.46 -1.32
CA ASN A 89 9.08 -18.47 -1.70
C ASN A 89 9.25 -18.65 -3.23
N SER A 90 8.67 -17.75 -4.05
CA SER A 90 8.89 -17.73 -5.50
C SER A 90 10.26 -17.12 -5.80
N VAL A 91 11.28 -17.87 -5.40
CA VAL A 91 12.58 -17.83 -6.04
C VAL A 91 12.31 -18.16 -7.50
N GLY A 92 12.61 -17.22 -8.39
CA GLY A 92 12.61 -17.47 -9.82
C GLY A 92 13.52 -18.66 -10.11
N VAL A 93 12.91 -19.82 -10.32
CA VAL A 93 13.51 -20.91 -11.08
C VAL A 93 12.86 -20.81 -12.44
N ALA A 94 13.66 -20.37 -13.42
CA ALA A 94 13.36 -20.63 -14.81
C ALA A 94 13.32 -22.15 -14.97
N THR A 95 12.13 -22.72 -14.98
CA THR A 95 11.91 -24.09 -15.43
C THR A 95 10.72 -24.09 -16.36
N GLU A 96 10.96 -24.75 -17.47
CA GLU A 96 10.09 -24.87 -18.63
C GLU A 96 8.72 -25.42 -18.24
N ILE A 97 7.76 -25.08 -19.09
CA ILE A 97 6.35 -25.43 -19.01
C ILE A 97 6.20 -26.93 -18.79
N ASP A 98 5.57 -27.33 -17.68
CA ASP A 98 4.80 -28.56 -17.63
C ASP A 98 3.44 -28.27 -16.99
N VAL A 99 2.40 -28.55 -17.79
CA VAL A 99 0.99 -28.35 -17.49
C VAL A 99 0.52 -29.59 -16.74
N GLU A 100 0.35 -29.50 -15.43
CA GLU A 100 -0.66 -30.30 -14.73
C GLU A 100 -1.36 -29.47 -13.66
N SER A 101 -2.69 -29.49 -13.74
CA SER A 101 -3.61 -28.69 -12.95
C SER A 101 -3.70 -29.20 -11.52
N ASP A 102 -3.59 -28.29 -10.55
CA ASP A 102 -4.14 -28.49 -9.22
C ASP A 102 -4.95 -27.26 -8.83
N SER A 103 -6.23 -27.47 -8.56
CA SER A 103 -7.28 -26.44 -8.47
C SER A 103 -7.33 -25.75 -7.10
N GLY A 104 -6.17 -25.31 -6.60
CA GLY A 104 -6.04 -24.66 -5.29
C GLY A 104 -4.87 -23.68 -5.23
N SER A 105 -4.81 -22.67 -6.11
CA SER A 105 -3.79 -21.61 -5.99
C SER A 105 -4.02 -20.35 -6.84
N VAL A 106 -5.16 -20.20 -7.50
CA VAL A 106 -5.34 -19.08 -8.45
C VAL A 106 -5.35 -17.71 -7.75
N GLU A 107 -5.92 -17.61 -6.54
CA GLU A 107 -6.04 -16.34 -5.78
C GLU A 107 -4.77 -15.95 -5.00
N SER A 108 -4.04 -16.89 -4.40
CA SER A 108 -2.72 -16.62 -3.79
C SER A 108 -1.68 -16.12 -4.82
N THR A 109 -1.80 -16.59 -6.07
CA THR A 109 -1.00 -16.09 -7.21
C THR A 109 -1.35 -14.62 -7.55
N LEU A 110 -2.61 -14.21 -7.38
CA LEU A 110 -3.06 -12.84 -7.63
C LEU A 110 -2.53 -11.86 -6.58
N VAL A 111 -2.51 -12.22 -5.30
CA VAL A 111 -1.95 -11.36 -4.23
C VAL A 111 -0.45 -11.14 -4.42
N THR A 112 0.29 -12.23 -4.70
CA THR A 112 1.72 -12.14 -5.01
C THR A 112 1.95 -11.29 -6.26
N SER A 113 1.08 -11.36 -7.27
CA SER A 113 1.18 -10.50 -8.46
C SER A 113 0.97 -9.01 -8.17
N LYS A 114 0.06 -8.65 -7.26
CA LYS A 114 -0.31 -7.24 -7.00
C LYS A 114 0.72 -6.45 -6.22
N LEU A 115 1.49 -7.13 -5.37
CA LEU A 115 2.57 -6.52 -4.57
C LEU A 115 3.96 -6.83 -5.14
N ALA A 116 4.07 -7.64 -6.19
CA ALA A 116 5.34 -8.17 -6.72
C ALA A 116 6.40 -7.09 -6.98
N ALA A 117 6.02 -5.95 -7.55
CA ALA A 117 6.94 -4.87 -7.88
C ALA A 117 7.51 -4.16 -6.64
N MET A 118 6.92 -4.37 -5.47
CA MET A 118 7.16 -3.57 -4.26
C MET A 118 7.47 -4.44 -3.04
N GLU A 119 7.43 -5.76 -3.21
CA GLU A 119 7.54 -6.73 -2.13
C GLU A 119 8.88 -6.65 -1.39
N THR A 120 9.95 -6.37 -2.13
CA THR A 120 11.31 -6.23 -1.62
C THR A 120 11.95 -4.94 -2.11
N VAL A 121 13.02 -4.53 -1.42
CA VAL A 121 13.84 -3.37 -1.79
C VAL A 121 14.34 -3.47 -3.24
N GLU A 122 14.81 -4.65 -3.66
CA GLU A 122 15.35 -4.86 -5.00
C GLU A 122 14.27 -4.69 -6.06
N ARG A 123 13.05 -5.16 -5.79
CA ARG A 123 11.91 -5.05 -6.71
C ARG A 123 11.50 -3.60 -6.90
N ILE A 124 11.36 -2.83 -5.82
CA ILE A 124 10.97 -1.41 -5.94
C ILE A 124 12.08 -0.59 -6.60
N GLN A 125 13.35 -0.92 -6.37
CA GLN A 125 14.47 -0.29 -7.06
C GLN A 125 14.43 -0.57 -8.57
N GLN A 126 14.15 -1.80 -8.97
CA GLN A 126 14.00 -2.16 -10.38
C GLN A 126 12.81 -1.41 -11.02
N PHE A 127 11.66 -1.38 -10.34
CA PHE A 127 10.49 -0.62 -10.78
C PHE A 127 10.81 0.87 -10.96
N ALA A 128 11.47 1.49 -9.98
CA ALA A 128 11.84 2.90 -10.05
C ALA A 128 12.84 3.18 -11.17
N ALA A 129 13.86 2.32 -11.35
CA ALA A 129 14.83 2.45 -12.43
C ALA A 129 14.17 2.40 -13.81
N ASN A 130 13.20 1.50 -14.02
CA ASN A 130 12.46 1.38 -15.28
C ASN A 130 11.65 2.64 -15.61
N LEU A 131 11.25 3.42 -14.60
CA LEU A 131 10.50 4.65 -14.75
C LEU A 131 11.36 5.92 -14.63
N GLY A 132 12.68 5.77 -14.46
CA GLY A 132 13.60 6.90 -14.24
C GLY A 132 13.34 7.65 -12.93
N MET A 133 12.69 7.01 -11.95
CA MET A 133 12.40 7.59 -10.64
C MET A 133 13.60 7.50 -9.72
N GLN A 134 13.89 8.61 -9.02
CA GLN A 134 14.84 8.61 -7.92
C GLN A 134 14.12 8.27 -6.62
N LEU A 135 14.63 7.26 -5.91
CA LEU A 135 14.12 6.84 -4.61
C LEU A 135 15.00 7.39 -3.50
N GLU A 136 14.37 7.90 -2.44
CA GLU A 136 15.05 8.32 -1.22
C GLU A 136 14.82 7.27 -0.13
N TRP A 137 15.88 6.93 0.60
CA TRP A 137 15.87 5.84 1.58
C TRP A 137 16.29 6.33 2.96
N PHE A 138 15.59 5.84 3.98
CA PHE A 138 15.85 6.13 5.38
C PHE A 138 15.97 4.80 6.14
N GLU A 139 17.07 4.63 6.87
CA GLU A 139 17.30 3.47 7.74
C GLU A 139 16.92 3.84 9.18
N MET A 140 16.08 3.02 9.80
CA MET A 140 15.50 3.24 11.13
C MET A 140 15.52 1.93 11.94
N GLY A 141 16.71 1.50 12.37
CA GLY A 141 16.87 0.26 13.13
C GLY A 141 16.57 -1.00 12.30
N ASP A 142 15.46 -1.68 12.60
CA ASP A 142 14.96 -2.85 11.89
C ASP A 142 13.94 -2.52 10.79
N GLU A 143 13.70 -1.23 10.56
CA GLU A 143 12.85 -0.68 9.50
C GLU A 143 13.68 0.09 8.47
N ARG A 144 13.30 -0.06 7.20
CA ARG A 144 13.79 0.73 6.09
C ARG A 144 12.62 1.36 5.37
N VAL A 145 12.67 2.69 5.22
CA VAL A 145 11.59 3.47 4.60
C VAL A 145 12.04 4.04 3.27
N CYS A 146 11.27 3.79 2.22
CA CYS A 146 11.43 4.44 0.92
C CYS A 146 10.44 5.60 0.81
N LEU A 147 10.92 6.80 0.48
CA LEU A 147 10.09 7.94 0.12
C LEU A 147 9.97 8.03 -1.41
N MET A 148 8.73 8.01 -1.91
CA MET A 148 8.40 8.16 -3.32
C MET A 148 8.26 9.65 -3.71
N PRO A 149 8.45 10.01 -4.99
CA PRO A 149 8.20 11.36 -5.49
C PRO A 149 6.76 11.86 -5.29
N SER A 150 5.80 10.95 -5.10
CA SER A 150 4.39 11.24 -4.80
C SER A 150 4.12 11.58 -3.33
N ALA A 151 5.15 11.55 -2.48
CA ALA A 151 5.08 11.61 -1.01
C ALA A 151 4.54 10.35 -0.32
N VAL A 152 4.30 9.28 -1.07
CA VAL A 152 4.04 7.94 -0.50
C VAL A 152 5.29 7.41 0.18
N THR A 153 5.12 6.72 1.30
CA THR A 153 6.20 5.98 1.96
C THR A 153 5.95 4.48 1.91
N LEU A 154 6.98 3.73 1.56
CA LEU A 154 6.98 2.27 1.68
C LEU A 154 7.85 1.87 2.86
N HIS A 155 7.32 0.98 3.69
CA HIS A 155 7.93 0.56 4.93
C HIS A 155 8.29 -0.91 4.81
N TYR A 156 9.58 -1.20 4.97
CA TYR A 156 10.13 -2.54 4.93
C TYR A 156 10.68 -2.92 6.29
N LEU A 157 10.30 -4.09 6.80
CA LEU A 157 10.90 -4.65 8.01
C LEU A 157 11.90 -5.75 7.67
N LYS A 158 12.97 -5.84 8.47
CA LYS A 158 13.99 -6.88 8.29
C LYS A 158 13.50 -8.21 8.85
N GLN A 159 13.23 -9.17 7.96
CA GLN A 159 12.79 -10.53 8.30
C GLN A 159 13.76 -11.55 7.71
N GLN A 160 14.34 -12.43 8.54
CA GLN A 160 15.27 -13.49 8.09
C GLN A 160 16.36 -12.99 7.12
N ASN A 161 16.94 -11.82 7.43
CA ASN A 161 17.96 -11.14 6.62
C ASN A 161 17.49 -10.61 5.25
N ARG A 162 16.17 -10.44 5.06
CA ARG A 162 15.56 -9.81 3.88
C ARG A 162 14.65 -8.67 4.30
N TRP A 163 14.59 -7.62 3.49
CA TRP A 163 13.66 -6.51 3.68
C TRP A 163 12.34 -6.86 3.00
N LYS A 164 11.26 -6.93 3.79
CA LYS A 164 9.91 -7.26 3.31
C LYS A 164 8.97 -6.09 3.54
N LEU A 165 8.18 -5.76 2.52
CA LEU A 165 7.17 -4.71 2.61
C LEU A 165 6.12 -5.09 3.66
N VAL A 166 5.86 -4.17 4.58
CA VAL A 166 4.81 -4.34 5.61
C VAL A 166 3.77 -3.24 5.56
N LYS A 167 4.09 -2.09 4.95
CA LYS A 167 3.15 -0.98 4.85
C LYS A 167 3.45 -0.06 3.67
N ILE A 168 2.40 0.45 3.05
CA ILE A 168 2.43 1.58 2.13
C ILE A 168 1.56 2.68 2.76
N ALA A 169 2.11 3.86 3.00
CA ALA A 169 1.35 5.01 3.49
C ALA A 169 1.19 6.03 2.38
N GLY A 170 -0.06 6.44 2.14
CA GLY A 170 -0.42 7.42 1.13
C GLY A 170 0.20 8.80 1.36
N ALA A 171 0.08 9.68 0.39
CA ALA A 171 0.57 11.04 0.50
C ALA A 171 -0.33 11.86 1.45
N TYR A 172 0.06 12.06 2.71
CA TYR A 172 -0.67 12.97 3.61
C TYR A 172 -0.19 14.42 3.51
N ARG A 173 1.12 14.60 3.33
CA ARG A 173 1.82 15.89 3.33
C ARG A 173 2.65 16.04 2.06
N SER A 174 3.25 17.19 1.85
CA SER A 174 4.22 17.37 0.77
C SER A 174 5.44 16.46 0.96
N VAL A 175 6.12 16.13 -0.14
CA VAL A 175 7.34 15.31 -0.13
C VAL A 175 8.38 15.92 0.83
N ASP A 176 8.53 17.25 0.83
CA ASP A 176 9.50 17.96 1.66
C ASP A 176 9.19 17.84 3.15
N GLU A 177 7.92 17.92 3.54
CA GLU A 177 7.50 17.74 4.93
C GLU A 177 7.66 16.28 5.40
N VAL A 178 7.39 15.32 4.52
CA VAL A 178 7.61 13.89 4.81
C VAL A 178 9.10 13.62 4.95
N ARG A 179 9.93 14.08 4.01
CA ARG A 179 11.40 13.99 4.06
C ARG A 179 11.94 14.57 5.37
N ALA A 180 11.56 15.80 5.72
CA ALA A 180 12.01 16.44 6.95
C ALA A 180 11.55 15.69 8.22
N SER A 181 10.44 14.96 8.17
CA SER A 181 9.99 14.13 9.28
C SER A 181 10.77 12.83 9.36
N LEU A 182 10.98 12.15 8.23
CA LEU A 182 11.77 10.91 8.16
C LEU A 182 13.23 11.15 8.55
N SER A 183 13.87 12.22 8.09
CA SER A 183 15.23 12.59 8.49
C SER A 183 15.34 12.75 10.01
N ARG A 184 14.42 13.49 10.64
CA ARG A 184 14.43 13.68 12.11
C ARG A 184 14.28 12.37 12.88
N ILE A 185 13.48 11.43 12.36
CA ILE A 185 13.29 10.12 12.99
C ILE A 185 14.57 9.28 12.81
N ALA A 186 15.11 9.22 11.60
CA ALA A 186 16.34 8.48 11.31
C ALA A 186 17.53 8.98 12.15
N ASP A 187 17.68 10.30 12.30
CA ASP A 187 18.74 10.91 13.12
C ASP A 187 18.57 10.63 14.62
N ALA A 188 17.35 10.32 15.09
CA ALA A 188 17.08 10.02 16.49
C ALA A 188 17.28 8.54 16.83
N VAL A 189 17.26 7.66 15.82
CA VAL A 189 17.35 6.20 15.97
C VAL A 189 18.79 5.70 15.73
N ASN A 190 19.56 6.40 14.89
CA ASN A 190 20.96 6.09 14.59
C ASN A 190 21.93 6.88 15.47
#